data_AF-A0A1R0GVF5-F1
#
_entry.id   AF-A0A1R0GVF5-F1
#
_cell.length_a   1.000
_cell.length_b   1.000
_cell.length_c   1.000
_cell.angle_alpha   90.00
_cell.angle_beta   90.00
_cell.angle_gamma   90.00
#
_symmetry.space_group_name_H-M   'P 1'
#
loop_
_entity.id
_entity.type
_entity.pdbx_description
1 polymer ?
#
loop_
_entity_poly.entity_id
_entity_poly.type
_entity_poly.pdbx_seq_one_letter_code
_entity_poly.pdbx_strand_id
1 'polypeptide(L)'
;MYYFQIRKVGSVIIDCGAAPGGWSQVTSEILKKPNTIAENEQIFNLNFAEDSKHPSDNDIPSIISIDLNSMRPIKGVSFIKGDFRTKETKYRVVSSIGENRRVGLILSDMAPNISGNGVVDDSNSMVSLI
;
A
#
# COMPACT_ATOMS: atom_id res chain seq x y z
N MET A 1 3.45 4.26 -21.90
CA MET A 1 2.48 3.81 -20.87
C MET A 1 3.29 3.30 -19.69
N TYR A 2 3.33 4.04 -18.57
CA TYR A 2 4.15 3.69 -17.41
C TYR A 2 3.32 2.84 -16.44
N TYR A 3 3.66 1.57 -16.29
CA TYR A 3 3.11 0.72 -15.23
C TYR A 3 3.97 0.91 -13.97
N PHE A 4 3.37 1.32 -12.85
CA PHE A 4 4.06 1.30 -11.56
C PHE A 4 4.15 -0.15 -11.06
N GLN A 5 5.34 -0.61 -10.69
CA GLN A 5 5.55 -1.98 -10.23
C GLN A 5 5.17 -2.12 -8.74
N ILE A 6 3.93 -2.52 -8.48
CA ILE A 6 3.34 -2.63 -7.13
C ILE A 6 3.97 -3.78 -6.30
N ARG A 7 4.65 -4.73 -6.94
CA ARG A 7 5.18 -5.96 -6.32
C ARG A 7 6.70 -5.98 -6.17
N LYS A 8 7.30 -4.90 -5.65
CA LYS A 8 8.73 -4.97 -5.29
C LYS A 8 8.88 -5.87 -4.07
N VAL A 9 9.62 -6.97 -4.22
CA VAL A 9 9.86 -7.96 -3.16
C VAL A 9 10.42 -7.28 -1.90
N GLY A 10 9.90 -7.66 -0.72
CA GLY A 10 10.32 -7.10 0.58
C GLY A 10 9.98 -5.62 0.80
N SER A 11 9.11 -5.02 -0.04
CA SER A 11 8.70 -3.63 0.10
C SER A 11 7.44 -3.44 0.96
N VAL A 12 7.21 -2.19 1.38
CA VAL A 12 6.00 -1.78 2.09
C VAL A 12 5.18 -0.83 1.22
N ILE A 13 3.87 -1.04 1.21
CA ILE A 13 2.89 -0.13 0.61
C ILE A 13 2.22 0.66 1.74
N ILE A 14 2.15 1.97 1.60
CA ILE A 14 1.46 2.86 2.54
C ILE A 14 0.20 3.40 1.87
N ASP A 15 -0.95 3.31 2.54
CA ASP A 15 -2.23 3.89 2.10
C ASP A 15 -2.68 4.99 3.08
N CYS A 16 -2.61 6.25 2.65
CA CYS A 16 -2.96 7.43 3.43
C CYS A 16 -4.38 7.90 3.11
N GLY A 17 -5.19 8.13 4.14
CA GLY A 17 -6.62 8.43 3.95
C GLY A 17 -7.41 7.15 3.66
N ALA A 18 -7.04 6.05 4.32
CA ALA A 18 -7.48 4.72 3.94
C ALA A 18 -8.96 4.42 4.25
N ALA A 19 -9.61 5.10 5.19
CA ALA A 19 -11.00 4.80 5.54
C ALA A 19 -11.93 5.29 4.40
N PRO A 20 -12.90 4.48 3.94
CA PRO A 20 -13.45 3.27 4.58
C PRO A 20 -12.74 1.94 4.25
N GLY A 21 -11.69 1.94 3.43
CA GLY A 21 -10.84 0.77 3.15
C GLY A 21 -10.76 0.35 1.67
N GLY A 22 -11.31 1.14 0.74
CA GLY A 22 -11.42 0.77 -0.68
C GLY A 22 -10.07 0.47 -1.33
N TRP A 23 -9.13 1.42 -1.28
CA TRP A 23 -7.78 1.24 -1.85
C TRP A 23 -6.98 0.16 -1.13
N SER A 24 -7.10 0.08 0.19
CA SER A 24 -6.52 -1.00 0.99
C SER A 24 -7.01 -2.39 0.55
N GLN A 25 -8.32 -2.53 0.26
CA GLN A 25 -8.90 -3.79 -0.23
C GLN A 25 -8.41 -4.12 -1.64
N VAL A 26 -8.47 -3.16 -2.56
CA VAL A 26 -8.00 -3.33 -3.95
C VAL A 26 -6.52 -3.74 -3.96
N THR A 27 -5.69 -3.07 -3.15
CA THR A 27 -4.26 -3.38 -3.03
C THR A 27 -4.04 -4.79 -2.49
N SER A 28 -4.75 -5.18 -1.43
CA SER A 28 -4.68 -6.55 -0.88
C SER A 28 -5.06 -7.61 -1.90
N GLU A 29 -6.13 -7.39 -2.68
CA GLU A 29 -6.54 -8.31 -3.75
C GLU A 29 -5.52 -8.40 -4.89
N ILE A 30 -4.91 -7.28 -5.29
CA ILE A 30 -3.85 -7.27 -6.30
C ILE A 30 -2.64 -8.08 -5.84
N LEU A 31 -2.24 -7.97 -4.57
CA LEU A 31 -1.08 -8.69 -4.03
C LEU A 31 -1.33 -10.20 -3.92
N LYS A 32 -2.58 -10.64 -3.70
CA LYS A 32 -2.96 -12.05 -3.66
C LYS A 32 -2.89 -12.74 -5.02
N LYS A 33 -3.06 -12.01 -6.13
CA LYS A 33 -3.06 -12.61 -7.45
C LYS A 33 -1.65 -13.13 -7.80
N PRO A 34 -1.50 -14.37 -8.28
CA PRO A 34 -0.25 -14.81 -8.88
C PRO A 34 0.11 -13.84 -10.01
N ASN A 35 1.40 -13.59 -10.21
CA ASN A 35 1.83 -12.68 -11.27
C ASN A 35 1.40 -13.32 -12.59
N THR A 36 0.57 -12.70 -13.40
CA THR A 36 0.12 -13.28 -14.69
C THR A 36 1.30 -13.53 -15.64
N ILE A 37 2.47 -12.92 -15.39
CA ILE A 37 3.73 -13.20 -16.08
C ILE A 37 4.33 -14.57 -15.65
N ALA A 38 4.00 -15.05 -14.45
CA ALA A 38 4.36 -16.38 -13.96
C ALA A 38 3.40 -17.48 -14.45
N GLU A 39 2.27 -17.15 -15.08
CA GLU A 39 1.26 -18.12 -15.56
C GLU A 39 1.65 -18.86 -16.85
N ASN A 40 2.89 -18.71 -17.36
CA ASN A 40 3.47 -19.71 -18.26
C ASN A 40 4.05 -20.91 -17.44
N GLU A 41 3.22 -21.46 -16.55
CA GLU A 41 3.50 -22.58 -15.65
C GLU A 41 3.53 -23.96 -16.35
N GLN A 42 3.67 -24.03 -17.68
CA GLN A 42 4.14 -25.28 -18.29
C GLN A 42 5.65 -25.47 -18.13
N ILE A 43 6.41 -24.41 -17.84
CA ILE A 43 7.87 -24.48 -17.66
C ILE A 43 8.26 -24.62 -16.18
N PHE A 44 7.38 -24.29 -15.23
CA PHE A 44 7.68 -24.38 -13.79
C PHE A 44 7.60 -25.82 -13.24
N ASN A 45 6.69 -26.65 -13.76
CA ASN A 45 6.47 -28.02 -13.25
C ASN A 45 7.38 -29.10 -13.87
N LEU A 46 8.33 -28.76 -14.75
CA LEU A 46 9.20 -29.75 -15.41
C LEU A 46 10.69 -29.67 -15.03
N ASN A 47 11.15 -28.62 -14.35
CA ASN A 47 12.58 -28.39 -14.13
C ASN A 47 12.98 -27.97 -12.70
N PHE A 48 12.36 -28.52 -11.66
CA PHE A 48 12.94 -28.43 -10.31
C PHE A 48 12.95 -29.79 -9.61
N ALA A 49 13.98 -30.57 -9.95
CA ALA A 49 14.63 -31.42 -8.98
C ALA A 49 15.03 -30.55 -7.77
N GLU A 50 14.57 -30.95 -6.60
CA GLU A 50 15.15 -30.68 -5.27
C GLU A 50 16.01 -29.41 -5.13
N ASP A 51 15.42 -28.19 -5.14
CA ASP A 51 16.01 -26.96 -4.51
C ASP A 51 15.14 -25.68 -4.63
N SER A 52 13.81 -25.78 -4.79
CA SER A 52 12.94 -24.60 -4.94
C SER A 52 12.52 -23.98 -3.60
N LYS A 53 13.20 -22.91 -3.17
CA LYS A 53 12.68 -22.00 -2.13
C LYS A 53 11.35 -21.41 -2.58
N HIS A 54 10.25 -21.87 -2.00
CA HIS A 54 8.97 -21.14 -2.01
C HIS A 54 9.25 -19.69 -1.55
N PRO A 55 8.70 -18.65 -2.21
CA PRO A 55 8.85 -17.29 -1.71
C PRO A 55 8.38 -17.27 -0.26
N SER A 56 9.26 -16.82 0.63
CA SER A 56 8.96 -16.66 2.05
C SER A 56 7.84 -15.63 2.20
N ASP A 57 7.06 -15.66 3.28
CA ASP A 57 6.01 -14.65 3.55
C ASP A 57 6.54 -13.20 3.51
N ASN A 58 7.86 -13.02 3.67
CA ASN A 58 8.56 -11.74 3.57
C ASN A 58 8.78 -11.24 2.13
N ASP A 59 8.56 -12.07 1.12
CA ASP A 59 8.73 -11.71 -0.29
C ASP A 59 7.50 -10.97 -0.85
N ILE A 60 6.35 -11.06 -0.16
CA ILE A 60 5.11 -10.35 -0.50
C ILE A 60 5.12 -8.97 0.18
N PRO A 61 4.82 -7.87 -0.54
CA PRO A 61 4.73 -6.57 0.09
C PRO A 61 3.69 -6.52 1.21
N SER A 62 3.98 -5.84 2.31
CA SER A 62 3.00 -5.60 3.38
C SER A 62 2.31 -4.24 3.21
N ILE A 63 1.03 -4.16 3.58
CA ILE A 63 0.23 -2.94 3.48
C ILE A 63 0.07 -2.30 4.87
N ILE A 64 0.39 -1.01 4.97
CA ILE A 64 0.15 -0.17 6.15
C ILE A 64 -0.83 0.93 5.77
N SER A 65 -2.00 0.94 6.38
CA SER A 65 -3.07 1.89 6.09
C SER A 65 -3.25 2.85 7.26
N ILE A 66 -3.41 4.15 6.97
CA ILE A 66 -3.47 5.20 7.98
C ILE A 66 -4.67 6.11 7.70
N ASP A 67 -5.48 6.37 8.73
CA ASP A 67 -6.61 7.30 8.64
C ASP A 67 -6.99 7.87 10.02
N LEU A 68 -7.67 9.00 10.04
CA LEU A 68 -8.32 9.56 11.24
C LEU A 68 -9.52 8.71 11.68
N ASN A 69 -10.26 8.16 10.72
CA ASN A 69 -11.48 7.39 10.92
C ASN A 69 -11.17 5.89 11.04
N SER A 70 -11.99 5.17 11.80
CA SER A 70 -11.87 3.71 11.90
C SER A 70 -12.37 3.04 10.61
N MET A 71 -11.80 1.88 10.28
CA MET A 71 -12.30 1.01 9.21
C MET A 71 -12.43 -0.44 9.67
N ARG A 72 -13.18 -1.26 8.92
CA ARG A 72 -13.25 -2.70 9.18
C ARG A 72 -11.89 -3.34 8.87
N PRO A 73 -11.40 -4.31 9.68
CA PRO A 73 -10.14 -5.00 9.39
C PRO A 73 -10.17 -5.69 8.02
N ILE A 74 -9.08 -5.54 7.27
CA ILE A 74 -8.87 -6.19 5.97
C ILE A 74 -7.70 -7.17 6.13
N LYS A 75 -7.86 -8.41 5.67
CA LYS A 75 -6.80 -9.43 5.75
C LYS A 75 -5.56 -8.97 4.97
N GLY A 76 -4.39 -9.06 5.61
CA GLY A 76 -3.12 -8.65 5.01
C GLY A 76 -2.83 -7.14 5.10
N VAL A 77 -3.68 -6.37 5.79
CA VAL A 77 -3.52 -4.92 5.99
C VAL A 77 -3.33 -4.61 7.46
N SER A 78 -2.27 -3.87 7.79
CA SER A 78 -2.07 -3.28 9.12
C SER A 78 -2.68 -1.89 9.15
N PHE A 79 -3.61 -1.63 10.08
CA PHE A 79 -4.29 -0.35 10.17
C PHE A 79 -3.82 0.49 11.36
N ILE A 80 -3.54 1.76 11.11
CA ILE A 80 -3.11 2.76 12.07
C ILE A 80 -4.14 3.89 12.10
N LYS A 81 -4.99 3.91 13.12
CA LYS A 81 -5.84 5.08 13.39
C LYS A 81 -4.99 6.20 13.99
N GLY A 82 -5.01 7.38 13.38
CA GLY A 82 -4.30 8.56 13.87
C GLY A 82 -4.14 9.66 12.82
N ASP A 83 -3.81 10.87 13.29
CA ASP A 83 -3.44 11.97 12.40
C ASP A 83 -1.99 11.77 11.94
N PHE A 84 -1.80 11.50 10.64
CA PHE A 84 -0.50 11.26 10.03
C PHE A 84 0.50 12.42 10.20
N ARG A 85 0.03 13.63 10.53
CA ARG A 85 0.90 14.79 10.80
C ARG A 85 1.59 14.68 12.17
N THR A 86 1.00 13.94 13.11
CA THR A 86 1.50 13.78 14.48
C THR A 86 2.78 12.93 14.54
N LYS A 87 3.69 13.28 15.46
CA LYS A 87 4.92 12.52 15.69
C LYS A 87 4.63 11.08 16.11
N GLU A 88 3.59 10.87 16.91
CA GLU A 88 3.18 9.55 17.39
C GLU A 88 2.77 8.64 16.23
N THR A 89 1.91 9.14 15.32
CA THR A 89 1.45 8.35 14.17
C THR A 89 2.61 8.07 13.22
N LYS A 90 3.49 9.05 12.96
CA LYS A 90 4.72 8.85 12.19
C LYS A 90 5.62 7.77 12.80
N TYR A 91 5.81 7.77 14.12
CA TYR A 91 6.60 6.75 14.82
C TYR A 91 5.99 5.35 14.67
N ARG A 92 4.67 5.23 14.82
CA ARG A 92 3.95 3.97 14.62
C ARG A 92 4.12 3.43 13.20
N VAL A 93 3.99 4.29 12.19
CA VAL A 93 4.18 3.91 10.78
C VAL A 93 5.60 3.41 10.53
N VAL A 94 6.61 4.17 10.98
CA VAL A 94 8.03 3.78 10.81
C VAL A 94 8.32 2.46 11.53
N SER A 95 7.80 2.29 12.74
CA SER A 95 7.95 1.04 13.50
C SER A 95 7.30 -0.14 12.78
N SER A 96 6.14 0.06 12.15
CA SER A 96 5.44 -0.98 11.37
C SER A 96 6.14 -1.35 10.06
N ILE A 97 7.00 -0.48 9.50
CA ILE A 97 7.84 -0.81 8.34
C ILE A 97 8.90 -1.86 8.75
N GLY A 98 9.43 -1.82 9.97
CA GLY A 98 10.45 -2.75 10.43
C GLY A 98 11.84 -2.55 9.78
N GLU A 99 12.80 -3.34 10.20
CA GLU A 99 14.20 -3.22 9.77
C GLU A 99 14.42 -3.79 8.36
N ASN A 100 15.38 -3.23 7.62
CA ASN A 100 15.79 -3.66 6.27
C ASN A 100 14.71 -3.67 5.18
N ARG A 101 13.51 -3.18 5.47
CA ARG A 101 12.46 -2.93 4.48
C ARG A 101 12.48 -1.47 4.03
N ARG A 102 11.88 -1.21 2.86
CA ARG A 102 11.74 0.12 2.28
C ARG A 102 10.31 0.31 1.80
N VAL A 103 9.81 1.53 1.93
CA VAL A 103 8.55 1.92 1.30
C VAL A 103 8.75 1.90 -0.21
N GLY A 104 7.99 1.05 -0.90
CA GLY A 104 8.04 0.92 -2.35
C GLY A 104 6.98 1.76 -3.06
N LEU A 105 5.86 2.02 -2.38
CA LEU A 105 4.72 2.76 -2.92
C LEU A 105 3.97 3.47 -1.79
N ILE A 106 3.55 4.72 -2.05
CA ILE A 106 2.62 5.47 -1.21
C ILE A 106 1.38 5.76 -2.07
N LEU A 107 0.22 5.32 -1.59
CA LEU A 107 -1.10 5.65 -2.10
C LEU A 107 -1.68 6.75 -1.20
N SER A 108 -2.31 7.75 -1.81
CA SER A 108 -2.96 8.83 -1.07
C SER A 108 -4.22 9.23 -1.83
N ASP A 109 -5.38 8.90 -1.25
CA ASP A 109 -6.70 9.33 -1.75
C ASP A 109 -7.22 10.55 -0.97
N MET A 110 -6.31 11.29 -0.34
CA MET A 110 -6.60 12.59 0.26
C MET A 110 -6.74 13.65 -0.83
N ALA A 111 -7.81 13.58 -1.62
CA ALA A 111 -8.22 14.69 -2.47
C ALA A 111 -9.01 15.71 -1.61
N PRO A 112 -8.71 17.02 -1.68
CA PRO A 112 -9.53 18.02 -1.01
C PRO A 112 -10.96 17.99 -1.58
N ASN A 113 -11.94 18.27 -0.71
CA ASN A 113 -13.35 18.30 -1.12
C ASN A 113 -13.55 19.44 -2.13
N ILE A 114 -13.88 19.12 -3.39
CA ILE A 114 -14.09 20.11 -4.45
C ILE A 114 -15.43 20.80 -4.18
N SER A 115 -15.38 22.09 -3.83
CA SER A 115 -16.54 22.88 -3.42
C SER A 115 -17.39 23.36 -4.60
N GLY A 116 -16.88 23.24 -5.83
CA GLY A 116 -17.58 23.63 -7.05
C GLY A 116 -17.48 25.12 -7.38
N ASN A 117 -16.66 25.88 -6.66
CA ASN A 117 -16.36 27.29 -6.95
C ASN A 117 -14.88 27.44 -7.30
N GLY A 118 -14.58 27.63 -8.59
CA GLY A 118 -13.21 27.56 -9.16
C GLY A 118 -12.17 28.54 -8.61
N VAL A 119 -12.56 29.54 -7.82
CA VAL A 119 -11.60 30.48 -7.18
C VAL A 119 -11.15 29.98 -5.79
N VAL A 120 -11.97 29.18 -5.12
CA VAL A 120 -11.69 28.65 -3.78
C VAL A 120 -10.92 27.33 -3.86
N ASP A 121 -11.16 26.55 -4.92
CA ASP A 121 -10.52 25.25 -5.12
C ASP A 121 -9.00 25.37 -5.47
N ASP A 122 -8.57 26.47 -6.10
CA ASP A 122 -7.14 26.76 -6.32
C ASP A 122 -6.39 27.11 -5.02
N SER A 123 -7.07 27.76 -4.07
CA SER A 123 -6.45 28.18 -2.80
C SER A 123 -6.36 27.04 -1.78
N ASN A 124 -7.32 26.12 -1.77
CA ASN A 124 -7.28 24.94 -0.89
C ASN A 124 -6.29 23.85 -1.35
N SER A 125 -5.93 23.83 -2.63
CA SER A 125 -4.95 22.89 -3.19
C SER A 125 -3.51 23.21 -2.73
N MET A 126 -3.22 24.46 -2.35
CA MET A 126 -1.88 24.88 -1.91
C MET A 126 -1.68 24.93 -0.39
N VAL A 127 -2.74 24.91 0.43
CA VAL A 127 -2.60 25.07 1.90
C VAL A 127 -2.50 23.73 2.65
N SER A 128 -2.72 22.58 2.00
CA SER A 128 -2.59 21.26 2.62
C SER A 128 -1.22 20.58 2.47
N LEU A 129 -0.20 21.29 1.99
CA LEU A 129 1.13 20.72 1.67
C LEU A 129 2.31 21.29 2.49
N ILE A 130 2.04 21.77 3.70
CA ILE A 130 3.11 22.13 4.66
C ILE A 130 2.97 21.34 5.97
#